data_AF-A0A6I4MZ15-F1
#
_entry.id   AF-A0A6I4MZ15-F1
#
_cell.length_a   1.000
_cell.length_b   1.000
_cell.length_c   1.000
_cell.angle_alpha   90.00
_cell.angle_beta   90.00
_cell.angle_gamma   90.00
#
_symmetry.space_group_name_H-M   'P 1'
#
loop_
_entity.id
_entity.type
_entity.pdbx_description
1 polymer ?
#
loop_
_entity_poly.entity_id
_entity_poly.type
_entity_poly.pdbx_seq_one_letter_code
_entity_poly.pdbx_strand_id
1 'polypeptide(L)' 'MASLELAANCEHDIPADEQDRREWVVVVEWLNTVLREKALWKAGMFANQNSACKLRARFTIDEALRYFQID' A
#
# COMPACT_ATOMS: atom_id res chain seq x y z
N MET A 1 5.47 21.21 -11.42
CA MET A 1 4.91 19.83 -11.48
C MET A 1 3.42 19.99 -11.62
N ALA A 2 2.83 19.52 -12.72
CA ALA A 2 1.38 19.56 -12.88
C ALA A 2 0.77 18.47 -11.98
N SER A 3 -0.13 18.85 -11.08
CA SER A 3 -0.98 17.92 -10.35
C SER A 3 -2.03 17.44 -11.33
N LEU A 4 -1.99 16.15 -11.70
CA LEU A 4 -3.09 15.50 -12.40
C LEU A 4 -4.00 14.89 -11.33
N GLU A 5 -5.29 15.18 -11.43
CA GLU A 5 -6.30 14.45 -10.65
C GLU A 5 -6.36 13.01 -11.19
N LEU A 6 -5.87 12.06 -10.40
CA LEU A 6 -6.02 10.64 -10.70
C LEU A 6 -7.47 10.25 -10.39
N ALA A 7 -8.30 10.20 -11.42
CA ALA A 7 -9.62 9.58 -11.37
C ALA A 7 -9.55 8.21 -12.06
N ALA A 8 -9.76 7.13 -11.30
CA ALA A 8 -9.88 5.78 -11.85
C ALA A 8 -11.21 5.16 -11.42
N ASN A 9 -11.95 4.60 -12.38
CA ASN A 9 -13.14 3.80 -12.10
C ASN A 9 -12.69 2.41 -11.63
N CYS A 10 -12.40 2.27 -10.33
CA CYS A 10 -12.05 1.00 -9.70
C CYS A 10 -13.32 0.18 -9.41
N GLU A 11 -14.01 -0.29 -10.45
CA GLU A 11 -15.17 -1.16 -10.29
C GLU A 11 -14.76 -2.62 -10.16
N HIS A 12 -15.19 -3.27 -9.07
CA HIS A 12 -14.94 -4.67 -8.75
C HIS A 12 -16.18 -5.52 -9.06
N ASP A 13 -16.61 -5.57 -10.32
CA ASP A 13 -17.60 -6.58 -10.70
C ASP A 13 -16.94 -7.97 -10.78
N ILE A 14 -17.68 -9.06 -10.58
CA ILE A 14 -17.15 -10.43 -10.68
C ILE A 14 -17.45 -10.95 -12.09
N PRO A 15 -16.48 -11.53 -12.84
CA PRO A 15 -16.74 -11.96 -14.20
C PRO A 15 -17.54 -13.27 -14.17
N ALA A 16 -18.43 -13.45 -15.14
CA ALA A 16 -19.35 -14.58 -15.21
C ALA A 16 -18.67 -15.94 -15.44
N ASP A 17 -17.38 -15.95 -15.83
CA ASP A 17 -16.61 -17.15 -16.17
C ASP A 17 -15.71 -17.67 -15.03
N GLU A 18 -15.85 -17.11 -13.82
CA GLU A 18 -15.08 -17.44 -12.60
C GLU A 18 -13.55 -17.31 -12.76
N GLN A 19 -13.07 -16.82 -13.91
CA GLN A 19 -11.66 -16.64 -14.19
C GLN A 19 -11.28 -15.19 -13.98
N ASP A 20 -10.46 -14.95 -12.97
CA ASP A 20 -9.94 -13.62 -12.69
C ASP A 20 -8.79 -13.26 -13.64
N ARG A 21 -9.16 -12.71 -14.80
CA ARG A 21 -8.23 -12.22 -15.82
C ARG A 21 -7.98 -10.71 -15.72
N ARG A 22 -8.32 -10.09 -14.59
CA ARG A 22 -8.39 -8.63 -14.47
C ARG A 22 -7.07 -8.05 -13.98
N GLU A 23 -6.73 -6.88 -14.50
CA GLU A 23 -5.73 -6.02 -13.89
C GLU A 23 -6.39 -5.28 -12.71
N TRP A 24 -5.77 -5.38 -11.54
CA TRP A 24 -6.29 -4.80 -10.30
C TRP A 24 -5.69 -3.42 -10.09
N VAL A 25 -6.54 -2.38 -10.11
CA VAL A 25 -6.13 -1.02 -9.75
C VAL A 25 -6.37 -0.82 -8.26
N VAL A 26 -5.30 -0.73 -7.49
CA VAL A 26 -5.36 -0.41 -6.06
C VAL A 26 -5.10 1.08 -5.87
N VAL A 27 -6.12 1.82 -5.44
CA VAL A 27 -5.97 3.23 -5.07
C VAL A 27 -5.17 3.32 -3.78
N VAL A 28 -4.16 4.19 -3.75
CA VAL A 28 -3.33 4.46 -2.58
C VAL A 28 -3.49 5.92 -2.19
N GLU A 29 -4.02 6.15 -0.99
CA GLU A 29 -3.96 7.45 -0.33
C GLU A 29 -2.76 7.48 0.61
N TRP A 30 -1.92 8.51 0.48
CA TRP A 30 -0.74 8.68 1.32
C TRP A 30 -1.09 9.51 2.55
N LEU A 31 -1.04 8.89 3.73
CA LEU A 31 -1.22 9.60 5.01
C LEU A 31 -0.02 10.50 5.35
N ASN A 32 1.19 10.08 4.96
CA ASN A 32 2.43 10.82 5.22
C ASN A 32 3.51 10.46 4.19
N THR A 33 4.45 11.37 3.93
CA THR A 33 5.63 11.13 3.09
C THR A 33 6.87 11.72 3.75
N VAL A 34 8.00 11.01 3.65
CA VAL A 34 9.26 11.42 4.29
C VAL A 34 10.43 11.33 3.31
N LEU A 35 11.47 12.14 3.54
CA LEU A 35 12.73 12.03 2.83
C LEU A 35 13.37 10.66 3.09
N ARG A 36 14.20 10.19 2.16
CA ARG A 36 14.82 8.86 2.23
C ARG A 36 15.66 8.67 3.49
N GLU A 37 16.41 9.70 3.91
CA GLU A 37 17.18 9.72 5.16
C GLU A 37 16.32 9.61 6.42
N LYS A 38 15.00 9.84 6.31
CA LYS A 38 14.00 9.66 7.37
C LYS A 38 13.12 8.43 7.13
N ALA A 39 13.50 7.54 6.22
CA ALA A 39 12.77 6.29 6.02
C ALA A 39 12.93 5.39 7.25
N LEU A 40 11.83 4.75 7.67
CA LEU A 40 11.86 3.80 8.76
C LEU A 40 12.51 2.49 8.30
N TRP A 41 13.61 2.11 8.96
CA TRP A 41 14.28 0.83 8.76
C TRP A 41 14.66 0.21 10.10
N LYS A 42 14.23 -1.04 10.33
CA LYS A 42 14.56 -1.79 11.55
C LYS A 42 14.71 -3.28 11.22
N ALA A 43 15.67 -3.94 11.86
CA ALA A 43 15.84 -5.38 11.71
C ALA A 43 14.56 -6.12 12.13
N GLY A 44 14.18 -7.13 11.35
CA GLY A 44 12.95 -7.91 11.58
C GLY A 44 11.69 -7.33 10.93
N MET A 45 11.80 -6.23 10.16
CA MET A 45 10.68 -5.76 9.34
C MET A 45 10.30 -6.76 8.24
N PHE A 46 9.00 -6.83 7.96
CA PHE A 46 8.44 -7.64 6.89
C PHE A 46 8.80 -7.06 5.52
N ALA A 47 9.24 -7.92 4.61
CA ALA A 47 9.53 -7.59 3.23
C ALA A 47 8.74 -8.51 2.29
N ASN A 48 8.26 -7.95 1.19
CA ASN A 48 7.50 -8.67 0.16
C ASN A 48 8.08 -8.35 -1.21
N GLN A 49 8.22 -9.37 -2.06
CA GLN A 49 8.69 -9.21 -3.45
C GLN A 49 7.56 -8.84 -4.42
N ASN A 50 6.30 -9.07 -4.04
CA ASN A 50 5.15 -8.69 -4.86
C ASN A 50 4.87 -7.17 -4.73
N SER A 51 4.25 -6.58 -5.76
CA SER A 51 3.95 -5.13 -5.78
C SER A 51 3.08 -4.66 -4.61
N ALA A 52 2.16 -5.52 -4.13
CA ALA A 52 1.36 -5.29 -2.94
C ALA A 52 0.99 -6.61 -2.28
N CYS A 53 0.79 -6.60 -0.95
CA CYS A 53 0.17 -7.70 -0.23
C CYS A 53 -0.51 -7.19 1.03
N LYS A 54 -1.37 -8.02 1.64
CA LYS A 54 -1.92 -7.73 2.95
C LYS A 54 -0.84 -7.82 4.03
N LEU A 55 -0.48 -6.70 4.65
CA LEU A 55 0.45 -6.66 5.76
C LEU A 55 -0.21 -7.26 7.03
N ARG A 56 0.38 -8.32 7.56
CA ARG A 56 -0.10 -8.99 8.80
C ARG A 56 0.96 -9.10 9.89
N ALA A 57 2.19 -8.68 9.59
CA ALA A 57 3.31 -8.74 10.52
C ALA A 57 3.13 -7.68 11.62
N ARG A 58 2.64 -8.10 12.79
CA ARG A 58 2.33 -7.23 13.93
C ARG A 58 3.48 -6.28 14.28
N PHE A 59 4.70 -6.81 14.39
CA PHE A 59 5.89 -6.01 14.66
C PHE A 59 6.08 -4.86 13.65
N THR A 60 5.94 -5.12 12.34
CA THR A 60 6.10 -4.08 11.32
C THR A 60 5.00 -3.03 11.41
N ILE A 61 3.75 -3.46 11.64
CA ILE A 61 2.61 -2.57 11.81
C ILE A 61 2.84 -1.64 13.00
N ASP A 62 3.16 -2.20 14.17
CA ASP A 62 3.29 -1.42 15.41
C ASP A 62 4.47 -0.43 15.34
N GLU A 63 5.61 -0.82 14.75
CA GLU A 63 6.74 0.08 14.54
C GLU A 63 6.42 1.21 13.55
N ALA A 64 5.70 0.91 12.46
CA ALA A 64 5.30 1.90 11.48
C ALA A 64 4.29 2.92 12.07
N LEU A 65 3.24 2.43 12.73
CA LEU A 65 2.25 3.29 13.39
C LEU A 65 2.92 4.20 14.43
N ARG A 66 3.82 3.65 15.26
CA ARG A 66 4.55 4.44 16.25
C ARG A 66 5.48 5.49 15.63
N TYR A 67 6.24 5.12 14.60
CA TYR A 67 7.20 6.02 13.97
C TYR A 67 6.52 7.19 13.25
N PHE A 68 5.42 6.91 12.54
CA PHE A 68 4.68 7.91 11.78
C PHE A 68 3.55 8.58 12.59
N GLN A 69 3.35 8.17 13.85
CA GLN A 69 2.35 8.71 14.78
C GLN A 69 0.92 8.62 14.21
N ILE A 70 0.55 7.41 13.76
CA ILE A 70 -0.77 7.10 13.18
C ILE A 70 -1.55 6.25 14.19
N ASP A 71 -2.78 6.66 14.48
CA ASP A 71 -3.72 6.00 15.42
C ASP A 71 -4.58 4.92 14.73
#